data_AF-A0A929YKV0-F1
#
_entry.id   AF-A0A929YKV0-F1
#
_cell.length_a   1.000
_cell.length_b   1.000
_cell.length_c   1.000
_cell.angle_alpha   90.00
_cell.angle_beta   90.00
_cell.angle_gamma   90.00
#
_symmetry.space_group_name_H-M   'P 1'
#
loop_
_entity.id
_entity.type
_entity.pdbx_description
1 polymer ?
#
loop_
_entity_poly.entity_id
_entity_poly.type
_entity_poly.pdbx_seq_one_letter_code
_entity_poly.pdbx_strand_id
1 'polypeptide(L)'
;MENFRGEQYITEAGDFLNGVDHEANEKLNKEIEDLRSEECRVKVGEKIDPAYNNPDKIQDIYNYLERGDAKLKEIRKNFIHKNLATAAIANVLDKTPFVKMGKWGKKVDLYLEFFRDKLLYGENQTASKPWHNQRGSALTFLTISEAYRLRVSRKNGEILSEGKYPTMSGPLDESVFDEKINGLPLTEVMIQDKINNGVDKATAIEEVEKRISEVREFIQAPVTEEFSNVIRHCADSLGIRERVETVNGLSIDHLKKVAEKENRSIDDMLVMSFGCGTGLATLKMLKKLKDETGEAPTVILLDQDPLSLAAAQSLAKKWNLEDKIEVHCERLFSKLGKPLSLEGVLGNRKLDIAEDSGLREYLPDGVYKQLTRESLKFLRTGGLMITGNMNVNRPQKEFLHGLMGWVPKVRMRSIKEGFKLLQKSGIPRESIEATVTASGVYTVFAIET
;
A
#
# COMPACT_ATOMS: atom_id res chain seq x y z
N MET A 1 26.27 -34.41 20.06
CA MET A 1 27.27 -33.37 20.37
C MET A 1 27.30 -32.44 19.17
N GLU A 2 26.20 -31.73 18.91
CA GLU A 2 25.88 -30.42 19.48
C GLU A 2 27.04 -29.43 19.34
N ASN A 3 26.92 -28.50 18.39
CA ASN A 3 27.38 -27.14 18.59
C ASN A 3 26.28 -26.20 18.09
N PHE A 4 25.75 -25.48 19.06
CA PHE A 4 24.63 -24.57 18.98
C PHE A 4 24.94 -23.32 18.15
N ARG A 5 23.91 -22.91 17.41
CA ARG A 5 23.50 -21.53 17.10
C ARG A 5 24.50 -20.43 17.48
N GLY A 6 25.13 -19.86 16.46
CA GLY A 6 25.69 -18.52 16.54
C GLY A 6 24.57 -17.51 16.70
N GLU A 7 24.43 -16.98 17.90
CA GLU A 7 23.68 -15.78 18.22
C GLU A 7 24.15 -14.64 17.31
N GLN A 8 23.30 -14.22 16.36
CA GLN A 8 23.50 -12.96 15.68
C GLN A 8 23.18 -11.84 16.68
N TYR A 9 24.24 -11.16 17.08
CA TYR A 9 24.24 -9.91 17.80
C TYR A 9 23.15 -8.96 17.28
N ILE A 10 22.27 -8.52 18.19
CA ILE A 10 21.26 -7.49 17.96
C ILE A 10 22.02 -6.17 17.78
N THR A 11 22.21 -5.73 16.53
CA THR A 11 22.76 -4.41 16.23
C THR A 11 21.73 -3.31 16.54
N GLU A 12 22.19 -2.39 17.39
CA GLU A 12 22.08 -0.91 17.38
C GLU A 12 20.77 -0.24 16.92
N ALA A 13 20.44 0.88 17.58
CA ALA A 13 19.36 1.78 17.18
C ALA A 13 19.38 2.02 15.66
N GLY A 14 18.23 1.79 15.02
CA GLY A 14 18.11 1.86 13.57
C GLY A 14 18.18 3.31 13.10
N ASP A 15 19.09 3.58 12.17
CA ASP A 15 19.12 4.85 11.45
C ASP A 15 18.07 4.85 10.33
N PHE A 16 16.82 5.18 10.67
CA PHE A 16 15.72 5.17 9.70
C PHE A 16 15.87 6.32 8.69
N LEU A 17 15.54 6.02 7.43
CA LEU A 17 15.63 6.97 6.32
C LEU A 17 16.98 7.73 6.28
N ASN A 18 18.09 7.06 6.61
CA ASN A 18 19.44 7.65 6.66
C ASN A 18 19.57 8.88 7.58
N GLY A 19 18.81 8.95 8.67
CA GLY A 19 19.03 9.99 9.68
C GLY A 19 18.35 11.31 9.36
N VAL A 20 17.63 11.40 8.23
CA VAL A 20 17.12 12.65 7.66
C VAL A 20 16.09 13.33 8.59
N ASP A 21 15.25 12.55 9.28
CA ASP A 21 14.24 13.04 10.23
C ASP A 21 14.59 12.59 11.66
N HIS A 22 15.35 13.42 12.37
CA HIS A 22 15.84 13.12 13.72
C HIS A 22 14.70 12.86 14.72
N GLU A 23 13.61 13.64 14.66
CA GLU A 23 12.48 13.48 15.60
C GLU A 23 11.78 12.14 15.37
N ALA A 24 11.57 11.75 14.11
CA ALA A 24 11.01 10.45 13.77
C ALA A 24 11.93 9.31 14.24
N ASN A 25 13.23 9.43 14.00
CA ASN A 25 14.23 8.41 14.37
C ASN A 25 14.30 8.18 15.87
N GLU A 26 14.34 9.25 16.67
CA GLU A 26 14.33 9.13 18.14
C GLU A 26 13.06 8.45 18.64
N LYS A 27 11.88 8.82 18.11
CA LYS A 27 10.61 8.24 18.54
C LYS A 27 10.48 6.78 18.18
N LEU A 28 10.86 6.39 16.97
CA LEU A 28 10.82 5.00 16.52
C LEU A 28 11.79 4.13 17.32
N ASN A 29 13.04 4.58 17.50
CA ASN A 29 14.03 3.82 18.26
C ASN A 29 13.60 3.62 19.71
N LYS A 30 13.12 4.70 20.36
CA LYS A 30 12.58 4.60 21.71
C LYS A 30 11.41 3.63 21.81
N GLU A 31 10.47 3.68 20.86
CA GLU A 31 9.33 2.75 20.86
C GLU A 31 9.76 1.30 20.67
N ILE A 32 10.75 1.04 19.81
CA ILE A 32 11.30 -0.30 19.58
C ILE A 32 12.01 -0.82 20.82
N GLU A 33 12.82 0.01 21.49
CA GLU A 33 13.50 -0.33 22.75
C GLU A 33 12.48 -0.65 23.85
N ASP A 34 11.47 0.20 24.03
CA ASP A 34 10.39 -0.02 24.99
C ASP A 34 9.69 -1.36 24.73
N LEU A 35 9.36 -1.67 23.47
CA LEU A 35 8.70 -2.94 23.11
C LEU A 35 9.60 -4.16 23.32
N ARG A 36 10.89 -4.07 23.01
CA ARG A 36 11.86 -5.14 23.28
C ARG A 36 12.00 -5.39 24.78
N SER A 37 11.95 -4.33 25.60
CA SER A 37 11.93 -4.47 27.07
C SER A 37 10.65 -5.13 27.60
N GLU A 38 9.55 -5.05 26.86
CA GLU A 38 8.29 -5.77 27.10
C GLU A 38 8.25 -7.18 26.48
N GLU A 39 9.41 -7.71 26.05
CA GLU A 39 9.61 -9.01 25.41
C GLU A 39 8.85 -9.18 24.07
N CYS A 40 8.47 -8.08 23.42
CA CYS A 40 7.91 -8.14 22.07
C CYS A 40 9.03 -8.41 21.05
N ARG A 41 8.77 -9.32 20.10
CA ARG A 41 9.70 -9.59 18.98
C ARG A 41 9.62 -8.48 17.95
N VAL A 42 10.53 -7.53 18.01
CA VAL A 42 10.61 -6.39 17.09
C VAL A 42 11.99 -6.30 16.46
N LYS A 43 12.04 -6.30 15.13
CA LYS A 43 13.26 -6.10 14.34
C LYS A 43 13.11 -4.94 13.36
N VAL A 44 14.25 -4.39 12.95
CA VAL A 44 14.34 -3.37 11.90
C VAL A 44 14.76 -4.08 10.61
N GLY A 45 14.07 -3.76 9.51
CA GLY A 45 14.37 -4.29 8.19
C GLY A 45 15.68 -3.73 7.63
N GLU A 46 16.25 -4.43 6.66
CA GLU A 46 17.50 -4.06 6.02
C GLU A 46 17.31 -2.95 4.97
N LYS A 47 18.35 -2.12 4.78
CA LYS A 47 18.40 -1.06 3.76
C LYS A 47 18.69 -1.62 2.35
N ILE A 48 17.77 -2.42 1.82
CA ILE A 48 17.94 -3.11 0.52
C ILE A 48 17.44 -2.30 -0.69
N ASP A 49 16.67 -1.22 -0.46
CA ASP A 49 16.14 -0.39 -1.55
C ASP A 49 17.28 0.39 -2.25
N PRO A 50 17.32 0.45 -3.60
CA PRO A 50 18.36 1.18 -4.32
C PRO A 50 18.44 2.68 -3.98
N ALA A 51 17.41 3.27 -3.38
CA ALA A 51 17.42 4.65 -2.90
C ALA A 51 18.53 4.89 -1.87
N TYR A 52 18.86 3.91 -1.03
CA TYR A 52 19.87 4.04 0.01
C TYR A 52 21.29 4.22 -0.54
N ASN A 53 21.54 3.86 -1.80
CA ASN A 53 22.81 4.15 -2.47
C ASN A 53 23.01 5.64 -2.79
N ASN A 54 21.98 6.47 -2.59
CA ASN A 54 22.01 7.92 -2.87
C ASN A 54 21.40 8.69 -1.68
N PRO A 55 22.06 8.72 -0.51
CA PRO A 55 21.55 9.40 0.68
C PRO A 55 21.29 10.89 0.43
N ASP A 56 22.15 11.56 -0.33
CA ASP A 56 21.98 12.97 -0.69
C ASP A 56 20.67 13.22 -1.44
N LYS A 57 20.28 12.32 -2.36
CA LYS A 57 18.99 12.44 -3.08
C LYS A 57 17.79 12.24 -2.15
N ILE A 58 17.89 11.37 -1.15
CA ILE A 58 16.86 11.21 -0.12
C ILE A 58 16.71 12.52 0.65
N GLN A 59 17.81 13.12 1.10
CA GLN A 59 17.81 14.39 1.81
C GLN A 59 17.25 15.54 0.96
N ASP A 60 17.66 15.64 -0.31
CA ASP A 60 17.21 16.68 -1.24
C ASP A 60 15.70 16.61 -1.49
N ILE A 61 15.19 15.41 -1.77
CA ILE A 61 13.75 15.19 -1.98
C ILE A 61 12.97 15.39 -0.69
N TYR A 62 13.51 14.98 0.46
CA TYR A 62 12.91 15.27 1.75
C TYR A 62 12.70 16.78 1.94
N ASN A 63 13.77 17.57 1.77
CA ASN A 63 13.75 19.03 1.91
C ASN A 63 12.86 19.73 0.86
N TYR A 64 12.83 19.21 -0.37
CA TYR A 64 11.95 19.72 -1.42
C TYR A 64 10.47 19.58 -1.04
N LEU A 65 10.05 18.39 -0.61
CA LEU A 65 8.67 18.11 -0.26
C LEU A 65 8.25 18.82 1.04
N GLU A 66 9.13 18.88 2.04
CA GLU A 66 8.86 19.59 3.31
C GLU A 66 8.58 21.09 3.07
N ARG A 67 9.36 21.73 2.20
CA ARG A 67 9.12 23.13 1.79
C ARG A 67 7.77 23.29 1.09
N GLY A 68 7.40 22.35 0.22
CA GLY A 68 6.11 22.34 -0.45
C GLY A 68 4.94 22.18 0.52
N ASP A 69 5.06 21.26 1.49
CA ASP A 69 4.07 21.06 2.56
C ASP A 69 3.91 22.30 3.43
N ALA A 70 5.01 22.92 3.85
CA ALA A 70 4.98 24.15 4.64
C ALA A 70 4.21 25.26 3.92
N LYS A 71 4.49 25.44 2.61
CA LYS A 71 3.79 26.42 1.77
C LYS A 71 2.31 26.09 1.59
N LEU A 72 1.96 24.81 1.35
CA LEU A 72 0.57 24.40 1.22
C LEU A 72 -0.20 24.59 2.54
N LYS A 73 0.44 24.33 3.68
CA LYS A 73 -0.12 24.55 5.03
C LYS A 73 -0.40 26.03 5.28
N GLU A 74 0.47 26.93 4.84
CA GLU A 74 0.23 28.37 4.90
C GLU A 74 -0.96 28.79 4.02
N ILE A 75 -1.01 28.31 2.77
CA ILE A 75 -2.13 28.55 1.85
C ILE A 75 -3.46 28.08 2.46
N ARG A 76 -3.48 26.89 3.05
CA ARG A 76 -4.65 26.35 3.75
C ARG A 76 -5.08 27.24 4.92
N LYS A 77 -4.13 27.68 5.76
CA LYS A 77 -4.41 28.61 6.86
C LYS A 77 -5.00 29.91 6.32
N ASN A 78 -4.40 30.53 5.30
CA ASN A 78 -4.87 31.78 4.71
C ASN A 78 -6.28 31.66 4.14
N PHE A 79 -6.60 30.54 3.48
CA PHE A 79 -7.95 30.27 2.97
C PHE A 79 -8.98 30.16 4.09
N ILE A 80 -8.66 29.47 5.19
CA ILE A 80 -9.55 29.32 6.34
C ILE A 80 -9.78 30.68 7.04
N HIS A 81 -8.72 31.46 7.26
CA HIS A 81 -8.80 32.77 7.95
C HIS A 81 -9.62 33.80 7.15
N LYS A 82 -9.47 33.84 5.82
CA LYS A 82 -10.22 34.77 4.95
C LYS A 82 -11.72 34.46 4.87
N ASN A 83 -12.13 33.26 5.29
CA ASN A 83 -13.53 32.86 5.32
C ASN A 83 -13.98 32.71 6.79
N LEU A 84 -14.48 33.80 7.41
CA LEU A 84 -14.90 33.84 8.83
C LEU A 84 -15.92 32.75 9.22
N ALA A 85 -16.83 32.38 8.32
CA ALA A 85 -17.75 31.25 8.51
C ALA A 85 -17.04 29.87 8.54
N THR A 86 -15.82 29.79 8.00
CA THR A 86 -14.98 28.58 7.92
C THR A 86 -14.17 28.34 9.20
N ALA A 87 -13.77 29.40 9.91
CA ALA A 87 -13.04 29.30 11.18
C ALA A 87 -13.88 28.67 12.32
N ALA A 88 -15.18 29.00 12.37
CA ALA A 88 -16.10 28.46 13.38
C ALA A 88 -16.37 26.95 13.21
N ILE A 89 -16.34 26.43 11.98
CA ILE A 89 -16.61 25.01 11.65
C ILE A 89 -15.33 24.17 11.69
N ALA A 90 -14.16 24.74 11.33
CA ALA A 90 -12.88 24.05 11.38
C ALA A 90 -12.53 23.54 12.79
N ASN A 91 -12.85 24.32 13.84
CA ASN A 91 -12.67 23.93 15.25
C ASN A 91 -13.51 22.70 15.69
N VAL A 92 -14.57 22.37 14.95
CA VAL A 92 -15.45 21.23 15.23
C VAL A 92 -15.04 19.99 14.44
N LEU A 93 -14.56 20.16 13.20
CA LEU A 93 -14.16 19.05 12.32
C LEU A 93 -12.85 18.38 12.76
N ASP A 94 -11.93 19.10 13.41
CA ASP A 94 -10.66 18.54 13.93
C ASP A 94 -10.86 17.55 15.10
N LYS A 95 -12.05 17.51 15.72
CA LYS A 95 -12.31 16.73 16.95
C LYS A 95 -13.12 15.44 16.76
N THR A 96 -13.60 15.14 15.54
CA THR A 96 -14.50 13.99 15.30
C THR A 96 -13.99 13.07 14.20
N PRO A 97 -13.55 11.83 14.52
CA PRO A 97 -12.89 10.95 13.55
C PRO A 97 -13.78 10.39 12.42
N PHE A 98 -15.10 10.59 12.48
CA PHE A 98 -16.09 9.79 11.75
C PHE A 98 -16.93 10.54 10.71
N VAL A 99 -16.58 11.77 10.33
CA VAL A 99 -17.38 12.52 9.36
C VAL A 99 -16.78 12.35 7.96
N LYS A 100 -17.54 11.73 7.03
CA LYS A 100 -17.32 11.85 5.57
C LYS A 100 -16.97 13.31 5.28
N MET A 101 -15.89 13.61 4.54
CA MET A 101 -15.53 15.00 4.20
C MET A 101 -16.78 15.80 3.88
N GLY A 102 -17.17 16.67 4.83
CA GLY A 102 -18.38 17.47 4.68
C GLY A 102 -18.24 18.33 3.42
N LYS A 103 -19.35 18.94 2.96
CA LYS A 103 -19.33 19.84 1.79
C LYS A 103 -18.19 20.87 1.85
N TRP A 104 -17.82 21.30 3.05
CA TRP A 104 -16.69 22.21 3.30
C TRP A 104 -15.31 21.58 3.18
N GLY A 105 -15.10 20.36 3.69
CA GLY A 105 -13.84 19.65 3.50
C GLY A 105 -13.52 19.47 2.01
N LYS A 106 -14.54 19.11 1.22
CA LYS A 106 -14.43 19.03 -0.24
C LYS A 106 -14.06 20.37 -0.89
N LYS A 107 -14.64 21.48 -0.45
CA LYS A 107 -14.29 22.82 -0.96
C LYS A 107 -12.84 23.20 -0.66
N VAL A 108 -12.38 22.96 0.57
CA VAL A 108 -10.99 23.23 0.96
C VAL A 108 -10.05 22.37 0.13
N ASP A 109 -10.34 21.08 -0.02
CA ASP A 109 -9.48 20.18 -0.78
C ASP A 109 -9.42 20.57 -2.27
N LEU A 110 -10.57 20.83 -2.91
CA LEU A 110 -10.61 21.36 -4.28
C LEU A 110 -9.81 22.67 -4.45
N TYR A 111 -9.82 23.54 -3.44
CA TYR A 111 -9.00 24.75 -3.45
C TYR A 111 -7.50 24.42 -3.37
N LEU A 112 -7.11 23.48 -2.50
CA LEU A 112 -5.72 23.05 -2.34
C LEU A 112 -5.19 22.28 -3.56
N GLU A 113 -6.03 21.57 -4.30
CA GLU A 113 -5.65 20.85 -5.52
C GLU A 113 -4.97 21.75 -6.56
N PHE A 114 -5.48 22.97 -6.74
CA PHE A 114 -4.84 23.96 -7.60
C PHE A 114 -3.40 24.29 -7.18
N PHE A 115 -3.13 24.29 -5.87
CA PHE A 115 -1.80 24.55 -5.35
C PHE A 115 -0.93 23.30 -5.33
N ARG A 116 -1.48 22.10 -5.13
CA ARG A 116 -0.73 20.85 -5.32
C ARG A 116 -0.21 20.72 -6.75
N ASP A 117 -1.02 21.11 -7.73
CA ASP A 117 -0.58 21.22 -9.13
C ASP A 117 0.60 22.19 -9.26
N LYS A 118 0.48 23.41 -8.71
CA LYS A 118 1.57 24.41 -8.78
C LYS A 118 2.84 24.05 -8.02
N LEU A 119 2.72 23.29 -6.94
CA LEU A 119 3.81 23.01 -6.00
C LEU A 119 4.45 21.63 -6.21
N LEU A 120 3.76 20.70 -6.86
CA LEU A 120 4.26 19.35 -7.07
C LEU A 120 3.96 18.81 -8.47
N TYR A 121 2.70 18.78 -8.91
CA TYR A 121 2.30 17.93 -10.04
C TYR A 121 2.33 18.58 -11.43
N GLY A 122 2.33 19.90 -11.51
CA GLY A 122 2.21 20.65 -12.76
C GLY A 122 3.46 20.55 -13.64
N GLU A 123 3.33 20.99 -14.90
CA GLU A 123 4.37 20.89 -15.93
C GLU A 123 5.72 21.53 -15.54
N ASN A 124 5.67 22.61 -14.75
CA ASN A 124 6.86 23.30 -14.26
C ASN A 124 7.53 22.62 -13.06
N GLN A 125 6.87 21.63 -12.47
CA GLN A 125 7.38 20.81 -11.37
C GLN A 125 7.67 19.40 -11.92
N THR A 126 6.93 18.38 -11.47
CA THR A 126 7.15 16.98 -11.88
C THR A 126 6.39 16.57 -13.14
N ALA A 127 5.44 17.37 -13.64
CA ALA A 127 4.56 16.99 -14.75
C ALA A 127 3.88 15.62 -14.55
N SER A 128 3.42 15.33 -13.33
CA SER A 128 2.83 14.04 -12.94
C SER A 128 1.35 14.11 -12.58
N LYS A 129 0.64 15.05 -13.19
CA LYS A 129 -0.83 15.15 -13.11
C LYS A 129 -1.57 13.87 -13.50
N PRO A 130 -1.18 13.10 -14.56
CA PRO A 130 -1.84 11.83 -14.87
C PRO A 130 -1.75 10.80 -13.73
N TRP A 131 -0.61 10.77 -13.02
CA TRP A 131 -0.43 9.95 -11.82
C TRP A 131 -1.28 10.46 -10.65
N HIS A 132 -1.28 11.78 -10.40
CA HIS A 132 -2.09 12.38 -9.33
C HIS A 132 -3.60 12.20 -9.54
N ASN A 133 -4.06 12.24 -10.79
CA ASN A 133 -5.45 11.98 -11.18
C ASN A 133 -5.92 10.55 -10.86
N GLN A 134 -5.00 9.63 -10.55
CA GLN A 134 -5.36 8.31 -10.03
C GLN A 134 -5.82 8.33 -8.58
N ARG A 135 -5.77 9.49 -7.91
CA ARG A 135 -6.38 9.80 -6.59
C ARG A 135 -6.01 8.84 -5.46
N GLY A 136 -4.81 8.27 -5.54
CA GLY A 136 -4.35 7.25 -4.59
C GLY A 136 -5.11 5.93 -4.68
N SER A 137 -5.60 5.58 -5.87
CA SER A 137 -6.05 4.22 -6.17
C SER A 137 -4.86 3.26 -6.21
N ALA A 138 -5.14 1.95 -6.17
CA ALA A 138 -4.11 0.93 -6.19
C ALA A 138 -3.19 0.99 -7.42
N LEU A 139 -3.65 1.60 -8.52
CA LEU A 139 -2.85 1.81 -9.72
C LEU A 139 -1.61 2.67 -9.46
N THR A 140 -1.69 3.65 -8.55
CA THR A 140 -0.54 4.51 -8.21
C THR A 140 0.62 3.74 -7.61
N PHE A 141 0.33 2.63 -6.92
CA PHE A 141 1.35 1.75 -6.33
C PHE A 141 2.16 1.01 -7.39
N LEU A 142 1.65 0.85 -8.62
CA LEU A 142 2.42 0.26 -9.72
C LEU A 142 3.64 1.13 -10.04
N THR A 143 3.44 2.44 -10.14
CA THR A 143 4.51 3.43 -10.36
C THR A 143 5.55 3.39 -9.25
N ILE A 144 5.10 3.39 -7.99
CA ILE A 144 5.98 3.42 -6.81
C ILE A 144 6.79 2.13 -6.73
N SER A 145 6.13 0.98 -6.87
CA SER A 145 6.74 -0.35 -6.76
C SER A 145 7.73 -0.67 -7.88
N GLU A 146 7.63 0.04 -9.00
CA GLU A 146 8.45 -0.15 -10.20
C GLU A 146 9.32 1.06 -10.51
N ALA A 147 9.49 2.00 -9.56
CA ALA A 147 10.13 3.30 -9.77
C ALA A 147 11.52 3.24 -10.44
N TYR A 148 12.31 2.20 -10.13
CA TYR A 148 13.64 1.96 -10.72
C TYR A 148 13.61 1.23 -12.08
N ARG A 149 12.45 0.69 -12.47
CA ARG A 149 12.22 -0.01 -13.74
C ARG A 149 11.45 0.84 -14.74
N LEU A 150 11.08 2.07 -14.39
CA LEU A 150 10.49 3.03 -15.31
C LEU A 150 11.56 3.67 -16.21
N ARG A 151 11.20 3.87 -17.49
CA ARG A 151 11.91 4.75 -18.41
C ARG A 151 11.81 6.17 -17.90
N VAL A 152 12.89 6.92 -17.92
CA VAL A 152 12.91 8.33 -17.50
C VAL A 152 13.40 9.18 -18.63
N SER A 153 12.68 10.26 -18.93
CA SER A 153 13.06 11.24 -19.94
C SER A 153 13.09 12.65 -19.37
N ARG A 154 13.88 13.52 -20.00
CA ARG A 154 13.80 14.97 -19.80
C ARG A 154 12.53 15.52 -20.45
N LYS A 155 12.13 16.73 -20.07
CA LYS A 155 10.98 17.44 -20.66
C LYS A 155 11.11 17.66 -22.18
N ASN A 156 12.33 17.71 -22.71
CA ASN A 156 12.61 17.82 -24.15
C ASN A 156 12.54 16.47 -24.90
N GLY A 157 12.22 15.36 -24.21
CA GLY A 157 12.11 14.02 -24.80
C GLY A 157 13.40 13.19 -24.79
N GLU A 158 14.52 13.73 -24.33
CA GLU A 158 15.78 12.97 -24.21
C GLU A 158 15.66 11.88 -23.14
N ILE A 159 15.99 10.63 -23.50
CA ILE A 159 15.92 9.49 -22.59
C ILE A 159 17.14 9.50 -21.66
N LEU A 160 16.90 9.58 -20.35
CA LEU A 160 17.93 9.51 -19.30
C LEU A 160 18.15 8.09 -18.78
N SER A 161 17.11 7.26 -18.85
CA SER A 161 17.14 5.86 -18.42
C SER A 161 16.13 5.09 -19.26
N GLU A 162 16.57 4.04 -19.94
CA GLU A 162 15.70 3.24 -20.81
C GLU A 162 14.56 2.56 -20.06
N GLY A 163 14.83 2.04 -18.85
CA GLY A 163 13.86 1.31 -18.04
C GLY A 163 13.26 0.08 -18.74
N LYS A 164 12.53 -0.74 -18.00
CA LYS A 164 11.69 -1.80 -18.58
C LYS A 164 10.34 -1.27 -19.04
N TYR A 165 9.79 -0.32 -18.30
CA TYR A 165 8.43 0.17 -18.50
C TYR A 165 8.45 1.60 -19.04
N PRO A 166 7.84 1.86 -20.21
CA PRO A 166 8.01 3.14 -20.90
C PRO A 166 7.27 4.32 -20.25
N THR A 167 6.31 4.06 -19.36
CA THR A 167 5.34 5.06 -18.88
C THR A 167 5.11 4.97 -17.37
N MET A 168 4.40 5.97 -16.83
CA MET A 168 4.12 6.09 -15.39
C MET A 168 3.36 4.89 -14.82
N SER A 169 2.55 4.19 -15.62
CA SER A 169 1.76 3.03 -15.18
C SER A 169 2.57 1.76 -14.91
N GLY A 170 3.87 1.78 -15.22
CA GLY A 170 4.74 0.62 -15.04
C GLY A 170 4.27 -0.55 -15.92
N PRO A 171 3.94 -1.71 -15.35
CA PRO A 171 3.58 -2.90 -16.11
C PRO A 171 2.14 -2.89 -16.66
N LEU A 172 1.32 -1.91 -16.31
CA LEU A 172 -0.07 -1.80 -16.78
C LEU A 172 -0.13 -1.10 -18.14
N ASP A 173 -0.89 -1.67 -19.07
CA ASP A 173 -1.20 -1.10 -20.39
C ASP A 173 -2.69 -1.24 -20.72
N GLU A 174 -3.09 -0.87 -21.95
CA GLU A 174 -4.50 -0.84 -22.35
C GLU A 174 -5.20 -2.20 -22.33
N SER A 175 -4.46 -3.33 -22.26
CA SER A 175 -5.08 -4.66 -22.14
C SER A 175 -5.95 -4.81 -20.90
N VAL A 176 -5.76 -3.96 -19.88
CA VAL A 176 -6.62 -3.92 -18.68
C VAL A 176 -8.09 -3.70 -19.03
N PHE A 177 -8.40 -2.98 -20.11
CA PHE A 177 -9.77 -2.67 -20.50
C PHE A 177 -10.48 -3.84 -21.17
N ASP A 178 -9.73 -4.86 -21.61
CA ASP A 178 -10.27 -6.08 -22.21
C ASP A 178 -10.61 -7.15 -21.16
N GLU A 179 -10.21 -6.92 -19.91
CA GLU A 179 -10.45 -7.85 -18.81
C GLU A 179 -11.92 -7.92 -18.40
N LYS A 180 -12.28 -9.10 -17.88
CA LYS A 180 -13.64 -9.39 -17.42
C LYS A 180 -13.62 -9.72 -15.94
N ILE A 181 -14.56 -9.10 -15.21
CA ILE A 181 -14.80 -9.37 -13.80
C ILE A 181 -16.08 -10.16 -13.68
N ASN A 182 -16.03 -11.35 -13.08
CA ASN A 182 -17.16 -12.27 -12.96
C ASN A 182 -17.87 -12.54 -14.30
N GLY A 183 -17.10 -12.63 -15.40
CA GLY A 183 -17.61 -12.89 -16.75
C GLY A 183 -18.16 -11.67 -17.50
N LEU A 184 -18.28 -10.51 -16.84
CA LEU A 184 -18.78 -9.27 -17.44
C LEU A 184 -17.63 -8.33 -17.84
N PRO A 185 -17.77 -7.51 -18.89
CA PRO A 185 -16.80 -6.47 -19.24
C PRO A 185 -16.55 -5.52 -18.06
N LEU A 186 -15.29 -5.11 -17.87
CA LEU A 186 -14.89 -4.21 -16.77
C LEU A 186 -15.79 -2.97 -16.63
N THR A 187 -16.06 -2.27 -17.74
CA THR A 187 -16.87 -1.05 -17.73
C THR A 187 -18.28 -1.28 -17.24
N GLU A 188 -18.89 -2.42 -17.59
CA GLU A 188 -20.23 -2.79 -17.14
C GLU A 188 -20.25 -3.00 -15.62
N VAL A 189 -19.27 -3.73 -15.08
CA VAL A 189 -19.16 -3.98 -13.64
C VAL A 189 -18.94 -2.67 -12.87
N MET A 190 -18.09 -1.77 -13.39
CA MET A 190 -17.88 -0.45 -12.79
C MET A 190 -19.16 0.39 -12.76
N ILE A 191 -19.96 0.38 -13.84
CA ILE A 191 -21.25 1.09 -13.90
C ILE A 191 -22.24 0.48 -12.89
N GLN A 192 -22.32 -0.85 -12.83
CA GLN A 192 -23.21 -1.53 -11.89
C GLN A 192 -22.83 -1.23 -10.43
N ASP A 193 -21.54 -1.20 -10.08
CA ASP A 193 -21.10 -0.82 -8.73
C ASP A 193 -21.53 0.60 -8.36
N LYS A 194 -21.38 1.57 -9.26
CA LYS A 194 -21.85 2.95 -9.05
C LYS A 194 -23.36 3.00 -8.79
N ILE A 195 -24.14 2.28 -9.59
CA ILE A 195 -25.60 2.20 -9.44
C ILE A 195 -25.99 1.55 -8.10
N ASN A 196 -25.33 0.46 -7.72
CA ASN A 196 -25.54 -0.21 -6.44
C ASN A 196 -25.19 0.69 -5.23
N ASN A 197 -24.32 1.68 -5.44
CA ASN A 197 -23.98 2.71 -4.46
C ASN A 197 -24.87 3.97 -4.53
N GLY A 198 -25.95 3.93 -5.33
CA GLY A 198 -27.00 4.95 -5.37
C GLY A 198 -26.78 6.08 -6.38
N VAL A 199 -25.85 5.92 -7.33
CA VAL A 199 -25.66 6.84 -8.45
C VAL A 199 -26.67 6.49 -9.55
N ASP A 200 -27.30 7.49 -10.18
CA ASP A 200 -28.19 7.21 -11.31
C ASP A 200 -27.39 6.71 -12.54
N LYS A 201 -28.06 6.02 -13.46
CA LYS A 201 -27.39 5.36 -14.59
C LYS A 201 -26.61 6.34 -15.49
N ALA A 202 -27.14 7.54 -15.75
CA ALA A 202 -26.49 8.49 -16.64
C ALA A 202 -25.20 9.03 -16.01
N THR A 203 -25.28 9.46 -14.75
CA THR A 203 -24.10 9.90 -13.99
C THR A 203 -23.09 8.77 -13.81
N ALA A 204 -23.53 7.53 -13.59
CA ALA A 204 -22.64 6.37 -13.45
C ALA A 204 -21.83 6.12 -14.74
N ILE A 205 -22.47 6.22 -15.90
CA ILE A 205 -21.80 6.08 -17.20
C ILE A 205 -20.75 7.19 -17.37
N GLU A 206 -21.14 8.45 -17.16
CA GLU A 206 -20.23 9.60 -17.29
C GLU A 206 -19.01 9.49 -16.37
N GLU A 207 -19.22 9.14 -15.10
CA GLU A 207 -18.12 8.97 -14.13
C GLU A 207 -17.18 7.82 -14.51
N VAL A 208 -17.71 6.71 -15.04
CA VAL A 208 -16.90 5.56 -15.48
C VAL A 208 -16.12 5.89 -16.74
N GLU A 209 -16.73 6.52 -17.74
CA GLU A 209 -16.03 6.95 -18.96
C GLU A 209 -14.89 7.92 -18.64
N LYS A 210 -15.14 8.89 -17.75
CA LYS A 210 -14.10 9.79 -17.25
C LYS A 210 -12.98 9.01 -16.57
N ARG A 211 -13.32 8.06 -15.69
CA ARG A 211 -12.31 7.24 -14.99
C ARG A 211 -11.46 6.43 -15.97
N ILE A 212 -12.06 5.83 -16.99
CA ILE A 212 -11.34 5.08 -18.04
C ILE A 212 -10.40 6.01 -18.83
N SER A 213 -10.85 7.23 -19.18
CA SER A 213 -9.99 8.23 -19.85
C SER A 213 -8.80 8.62 -18.99
N GLU A 214 -8.99 8.85 -17.69
CA GLU A 214 -7.91 9.19 -16.75
C GLU A 214 -6.89 8.04 -16.63
N VAL A 215 -7.34 6.79 -16.72
CA VAL A 215 -6.46 5.61 -16.71
C VAL A 215 -5.68 5.49 -18.02
N ARG A 216 -6.32 5.74 -19.17
CA ARG A 216 -5.62 5.78 -20.48
C ARG A 216 -4.52 6.84 -20.50
N GLU A 217 -4.82 8.05 -20.02
CA GLU A 217 -3.84 9.13 -19.90
C GLU A 217 -2.65 8.70 -19.03
N PHE A 218 -2.93 8.06 -17.89
CA PHE A 218 -1.90 7.54 -17.00
C PHE A 218 -1.04 6.43 -17.63
N ILE A 219 -1.65 5.53 -18.40
CA ILE A 219 -0.94 4.45 -19.12
C ILE A 219 0.03 5.00 -20.17
N GLN A 220 -0.31 6.14 -20.77
CA GLN A 220 0.47 6.75 -21.84
C GLN A 220 1.46 7.82 -21.32
N ALA A 221 1.30 8.27 -20.08
CA ALA A 221 2.09 9.37 -19.52
C ALA A 221 3.58 9.01 -19.39
N PRO A 222 4.51 9.85 -19.90
CA PRO A 222 5.95 9.64 -19.72
C PRO A 222 6.37 9.98 -18.29
N VAL A 223 7.50 9.45 -17.83
CA VAL A 223 8.07 9.76 -16.51
C VAL A 223 9.18 10.80 -16.68
N THR A 224 9.02 11.96 -16.07
CA THR A 224 10.05 13.00 -16.04
C THR A 224 11.14 12.66 -15.03
N GLU A 225 12.32 13.26 -15.18
CA GLU A 225 13.41 13.15 -14.21
C GLU A 225 12.97 13.56 -12.80
N GLU A 226 12.31 14.72 -12.68
CA GLU A 226 11.86 15.28 -11.41
C GLU A 226 10.82 14.38 -10.74
N PHE A 227 9.85 13.85 -11.51
CA PHE A 227 8.90 12.89 -10.97
C PHE A 227 9.61 11.61 -10.52
N SER A 228 10.55 11.09 -11.32
CA SER A 228 11.30 9.88 -10.98
C SER A 228 12.07 10.05 -9.67
N ASN A 229 12.66 11.23 -9.43
CA ASN A 229 13.39 11.50 -8.20
C ASN A 229 12.44 11.50 -7.00
N VAL A 230 11.24 12.09 -7.11
CA VAL A 230 10.24 12.07 -6.04
C VAL A 230 9.82 10.63 -5.70
N ILE A 231 9.38 9.84 -6.68
CA ILE A 231 8.91 8.46 -6.42
C ILE A 231 10.02 7.51 -5.99
N ARG A 232 11.28 7.78 -6.36
CA ARG A 232 12.43 6.97 -5.95
C ARG A 232 12.90 7.29 -4.53
N HIS A 233 12.79 8.54 -4.09
CA HIS A 233 13.50 9.01 -2.89
C HIS A 233 12.61 9.57 -1.77
N CYS A 234 11.30 9.77 -1.96
CA CYS A 234 10.44 10.20 -0.86
C CYS A 234 10.16 9.07 0.14
N ALA A 235 10.03 9.42 1.42
CA ALA A 235 9.93 8.45 2.52
C ALA A 235 8.81 7.43 2.29
N ASP A 236 7.60 7.91 2.01
CA ASP A 236 6.42 7.05 1.82
C ASP A 236 6.61 6.06 0.66
N SER A 237 7.26 6.47 -0.44
CA SER A 237 7.54 5.57 -1.58
C SER A 237 8.57 4.50 -1.24
N LEU A 238 9.64 4.85 -0.51
CA LEU A 238 10.60 3.88 0.02
C LEU A 238 9.88 2.86 0.92
N GLY A 239 9.07 3.35 1.86
CA GLY A 239 8.31 2.51 2.77
C GLY A 239 7.39 1.51 2.07
N ILE A 240 6.70 1.94 1.01
CA ILE A 240 5.85 1.05 0.20
C ILE A 240 6.67 -0.07 -0.45
N ARG A 241 7.82 0.26 -1.06
CA ARG A 241 8.68 -0.75 -1.69
C ARG A 241 9.26 -1.74 -0.68
N GLU A 242 9.75 -1.24 0.45
CA GLU A 242 10.28 -2.06 1.53
C GLU A 242 9.22 -2.99 2.14
N ARG A 243 7.98 -2.49 2.30
CA ARG A 243 6.86 -3.32 2.76
C ARG A 243 6.61 -4.47 1.79
N VAL A 244 6.60 -4.20 0.48
CA VAL A 244 6.42 -5.25 -0.54
C VAL A 244 7.51 -6.31 -0.43
N GLU A 245 8.78 -5.92 -0.35
CA GLU A 245 9.89 -6.86 -0.20
C GLU A 245 9.80 -7.66 1.11
N THR A 246 9.44 -7.01 2.21
CA THR A 246 9.27 -7.67 3.51
C THR A 246 8.17 -8.73 3.47
N VAL A 247 6.98 -8.38 2.96
CA VAL A 247 5.83 -9.29 2.84
C VAL A 247 6.16 -10.46 1.91
N ASN A 248 6.82 -10.19 0.78
CA ASN A 248 7.20 -11.21 -0.18
C ASN A 248 8.24 -12.18 0.41
N GLY A 249 9.27 -11.66 1.09
CA GLY A 249 10.27 -12.47 1.77
C GLY A 249 9.66 -13.40 2.81
N LEU A 250 8.84 -12.85 3.71
CA LEU A 250 8.13 -13.63 4.73
C LEU A 250 7.25 -14.72 4.13
N SER A 251 6.55 -14.42 3.04
CA SER A 251 5.68 -15.37 2.35
C SER A 251 6.48 -16.51 1.69
N ILE A 252 7.55 -16.18 0.97
CA ILE A 252 8.41 -17.16 0.28
C ILE A 252 9.08 -18.07 1.30
N ASP A 253 9.65 -17.50 2.35
CA ASP A 253 10.35 -18.25 3.39
C ASP A 253 9.38 -19.21 4.09
N HIS A 254 8.15 -18.76 4.37
CA HIS A 254 7.12 -19.61 4.96
C HIS A 254 6.73 -20.78 4.06
N LEU A 255 6.42 -20.52 2.79
CA LEU A 255 6.00 -21.56 1.84
C LEU A 255 7.09 -22.61 1.65
N LYS A 256 8.36 -22.19 1.50
CA LYS A 256 9.51 -23.11 1.40
C LYS A 256 9.71 -23.93 2.67
N LYS A 257 9.63 -23.30 3.85
CA LYS A 257 9.74 -23.97 5.15
C LYS A 257 8.64 -25.03 5.34
N VAL A 258 7.40 -24.72 4.95
CA VAL A 258 6.29 -25.68 5.00
C VAL A 258 6.54 -26.82 4.03
N ALA A 259 6.97 -26.52 2.79
CA ALA A 259 7.23 -27.54 1.78
C ALA A 259 8.28 -28.56 2.24
N GLU A 260 9.38 -28.06 2.81
CA GLU A 260 10.45 -28.90 3.36
C GLU A 260 9.99 -29.70 4.58
N LYS A 261 9.37 -29.04 5.57
CA LYS A 261 9.00 -29.67 6.85
C LYS A 261 7.88 -30.70 6.71
N GLU A 262 6.91 -30.43 5.83
CA GLU A 262 5.74 -31.29 5.65
C GLU A 262 5.87 -32.22 4.43
N ASN A 263 6.95 -32.10 3.63
CA ASN A 263 7.11 -32.79 2.35
C ASN A 263 5.87 -32.61 1.45
N ARG A 264 5.35 -31.38 1.41
CA ARG A 264 4.16 -30.98 0.66
C ARG A 264 4.56 -30.06 -0.49
N SER A 265 4.02 -30.28 -1.68
CA SER A 265 4.29 -29.40 -2.82
C SER A 265 3.76 -27.98 -2.56
N ILE A 266 4.49 -26.98 -3.04
CA ILE A 266 4.08 -25.58 -3.01
C ILE A 266 2.84 -25.39 -3.90
N ASP A 267 2.71 -26.16 -5.00
CA ASP A 267 1.54 -26.10 -5.88
C ASP A 267 0.22 -26.47 -5.18
N ASP A 268 0.29 -27.26 -4.10
CA ASP A 268 -0.88 -27.64 -3.30
C ASP A 268 -1.27 -26.57 -2.26
N MET A 269 -0.47 -25.51 -2.10
CA MET A 269 -0.67 -24.49 -1.08
C MET A 269 -1.62 -23.38 -1.53
N LEU A 270 -2.27 -22.75 -0.56
CA LEU A 270 -3.26 -21.69 -0.80
C LEU A 270 -2.92 -20.41 -0.05
N VAL A 271 -2.80 -19.33 -0.79
CA VAL A 271 -2.55 -17.98 -0.27
C VAL A 271 -3.76 -17.09 -0.58
N MET A 272 -4.10 -16.18 0.33
CA MET A 272 -5.09 -15.14 0.06
C MET A 272 -4.50 -13.77 0.33
N SER A 273 -4.65 -12.84 -0.61
CA SER A 273 -4.39 -11.40 -0.41
C SER A 273 -5.73 -10.66 -0.36
N PHE A 274 -6.04 -10.08 0.80
CA PHE A 274 -7.30 -9.42 1.10
C PHE A 274 -7.14 -7.90 0.94
N GLY A 275 -7.95 -7.28 0.07
CA GLY A 275 -7.71 -5.92 -0.39
C GLY A 275 -6.44 -5.84 -1.23
N CYS A 276 -6.29 -6.77 -2.19
CA CYS A 276 -5.05 -6.97 -2.93
C CYS A 276 -4.68 -5.81 -3.86
N GLY A 277 -5.60 -4.88 -4.13
CA GLY A 277 -5.43 -3.86 -5.15
C GLY A 277 -5.10 -4.49 -6.49
N THR A 278 -4.02 -4.04 -7.13
CA THR A 278 -3.55 -4.58 -8.41
C THR A 278 -2.88 -5.95 -8.29
N GLY A 279 -2.76 -6.52 -7.10
CA GLY A 279 -2.09 -7.80 -6.86
C GLY A 279 -0.59 -7.79 -7.13
N LEU A 280 0.02 -6.65 -7.49
CA LEU A 280 1.40 -6.59 -7.97
C LEU A 280 2.40 -7.25 -7.00
N ALA A 281 2.29 -6.96 -5.70
CA ALA A 281 3.17 -7.53 -4.68
C ALA A 281 3.08 -9.06 -4.66
N THR A 282 1.86 -9.59 -4.58
CA THR A 282 1.58 -11.03 -4.56
C THR A 282 1.99 -11.72 -5.86
N LEU A 283 1.76 -11.09 -7.02
CA LEU A 283 2.18 -11.62 -8.31
C LEU A 283 3.72 -11.65 -8.45
N LYS A 284 4.43 -10.66 -7.88
CA LYS A 284 5.91 -10.70 -7.81
C LYS A 284 6.40 -11.83 -6.92
N MET A 285 5.75 -12.04 -5.78
CA MET A 285 6.03 -13.16 -4.89
C MET A 285 5.89 -14.49 -5.63
N LEU A 286 4.74 -14.70 -6.31
CA LEU A 286 4.50 -15.89 -7.12
C LEU A 286 5.56 -16.08 -8.20
N LYS A 287 5.86 -15.03 -8.96
CA LYS A 287 6.84 -15.10 -10.05
C LYS A 287 8.23 -15.48 -9.53
N LYS A 288 8.68 -14.84 -8.44
CA LYS A 288 9.97 -15.12 -7.81
C LYS A 288 10.02 -16.56 -7.29
N LEU A 289 8.96 -17.02 -6.62
CA LEU A 289 8.90 -18.39 -6.11
C LEU A 289 8.95 -19.41 -7.25
N LYS A 290 8.13 -19.24 -8.29
CA LYS A 290 8.11 -20.09 -9.49
C LYS A 290 9.47 -20.13 -10.19
N ASP A 291 10.15 -19.00 -10.28
CA ASP A 291 11.49 -18.92 -10.89
C ASP A 291 12.56 -19.64 -10.04
N GLU A 292 12.42 -19.64 -8.71
CA GLU A 292 13.38 -20.25 -7.79
C GLU A 292 13.15 -21.75 -7.58
N THR A 293 11.90 -22.23 -7.60
CA THR A 293 11.55 -23.61 -7.23
C THR A 293 10.88 -24.41 -8.35
N GLY A 294 10.39 -23.75 -9.41
CA GLY A 294 9.54 -24.36 -10.43
C GLY A 294 8.06 -24.50 -10.02
N GLU A 295 7.72 -24.23 -8.76
CA GLU A 295 6.37 -24.41 -8.20
C GLU A 295 5.79 -23.08 -7.70
N ALA A 296 4.47 -22.96 -7.67
CA ALA A 296 3.78 -21.76 -7.18
C ALA A 296 2.40 -22.09 -6.58
N PRO A 297 2.05 -21.52 -5.40
CA PRO A 297 0.76 -21.77 -4.78
C PRO A 297 -0.36 -21.17 -5.61
N THR A 298 -1.58 -21.64 -5.38
CA THR A 298 -2.77 -20.90 -5.81
C THR A 298 -2.96 -19.68 -4.92
N VAL A 299 -3.22 -18.53 -5.53
CA VAL A 299 -3.46 -17.26 -4.83
C VAL A 299 -4.89 -16.79 -5.09
N ILE A 300 -5.62 -16.53 -4.02
CA ILE A 300 -6.89 -15.82 -4.06
C ILE A 300 -6.61 -14.32 -3.94
N LEU A 301 -6.97 -13.56 -4.97
CA LEU A 301 -6.93 -12.11 -5.03
C LEU A 301 -8.34 -11.56 -4.79
N LEU A 302 -8.55 -10.97 -3.62
CA LEU A 302 -9.84 -10.47 -3.17
C LEU A 302 -9.79 -8.95 -3.03
N ASP A 303 -10.59 -8.24 -3.82
CA ASP A 303 -10.74 -6.79 -3.72
C ASP A 303 -12.18 -6.36 -4.07
N GLN A 304 -12.53 -5.13 -3.72
CA GLN A 304 -13.82 -4.53 -4.07
C GLN A 304 -13.73 -3.64 -5.33
N ASP A 305 -12.53 -3.23 -5.74
CA ASP A 305 -12.34 -2.39 -6.93
C ASP A 305 -12.16 -3.25 -8.19
N PRO A 306 -13.14 -3.29 -9.11
CA PRO A 306 -13.05 -4.10 -10.32
C PRO A 306 -11.90 -3.67 -11.23
N LEU A 307 -11.52 -2.38 -11.24
CA LEU A 307 -10.39 -1.91 -12.05
C LEU A 307 -9.05 -2.42 -11.52
N SER A 308 -8.91 -2.48 -10.20
CA SER A 308 -7.73 -3.05 -9.55
C SER A 308 -7.60 -4.54 -9.83
N LEU A 309 -8.71 -5.30 -9.79
CA LEU A 309 -8.71 -6.72 -10.12
C LEU A 309 -8.48 -7.00 -11.61
N ALA A 310 -9.00 -6.16 -12.51
CA ALA A 310 -8.67 -6.22 -13.92
C ALA A 310 -7.18 -6.00 -14.16
N ALA A 311 -6.57 -5.03 -13.46
CA ALA A 311 -5.13 -4.85 -13.51
C ALA A 311 -4.38 -6.10 -13.01
N ALA A 312 -4.85 -6.74 -11.94
CA ALA A 312 -4.25 -7.98 -11.44
C ALA A 312 -4.32 -9.13 -12.46
N GLN A 313 -5.46 -9.33 -13.12
CA GLN A 313 -5.62 -10.34 -14.18
C GLN A 313 -4.71 -10.06 -15.38
N SER A 314 -4.66 -8.82 -15.85
CA SER A 314 -3.78 -8.42 -16.96
C SER A 314 -2.31 -8.67 -16.61
N LEU A 315 -1.89 -8.33 -15.39
CA LEU A 315 -0.52 -8.58 -14.92
C LEU A 315 -0.21 -10.08 -14.80
N ALA A 316 -1.13 -10.88 -14.28
CA ALA A 316 -0.96 -12.32 -14.17
C ALA A 316 -0.75 -12.97 -15.54
N LYS A 317 -1.56 -12.60 -16.55
CA LYS A 317 -1.39 -13.07 -17.94
C LYS A 317 -0.04 -12.68 -18.51
N LYS A 318 0.40 -11.43 -18.33
CA LYS A 318 1.71 -10.97 -18.81
C LYS A 318 2.88 -11.75 -18.20
N TRP A 319 2.68 -12.34 -17.02
CA TRP A 319 3.70 -13.08 -16.29
C TRP A 319 3.49 -14.59 -16.33
N ASN A 320 2.53 -15.10 -17.10
CA ASN A 320 2.16 -16.51 -17.20
C ASN A 320 1.84 -17.14 -15.82
N LEU A 321 0.95 -16.47 -15.09
CA LEU A 321 0.48 -16.82 -13.74
C LEU A 321 -1.05 -16.89 -13.65
N GLU A 322 -1.77 -16.75 -14.77
CA GLU A 322 -3.23 -16.74 -14.81
C GLU A 322 -3.87 -18.05 -14.32
N ASP A 323 -3.15 -19.17 -14.43
CA ASP A 323 -3.55 -20.48 -13.91
C ASP A 323 -3.37 -20.63 -12.39
N LYS A 324 -2.65 -19.68 -11.77
CA LYS A 324 -2.33 -19.68 -10.34
C LYS A 324 -3.13 -18.67 -9.53
N ILE A 325 -4.06 -17.94 -10.16
CA ILE A 325 -4.87 -16.93 -9.46
C ILE A 325 -6.36 -17.24 -9.51
N GLU A 326 -7.04 -16.99 -8.40
CA GLU A 326 -8.49 -16.91 -8.28
C GLU A 326 -8.85 -15.46 -7.95
N VAL A 327 -9.70 -14.83 -8.77
CA VAL A 327 -10.06 -13.41 -8.60
C VAL A 327 -11.49 -13.30 -8.10
N HIS A 328 -11.66 -12.59 -6.98
CA HIS A 328 -12.95 -12.37 -6.35
C HIS A 328 -13.20 -10.87 -6.17
N CYS A 329 -14.15 -10.34 -6.94
CA CYS A 329 -14.61 -8.96 -6.82
C CYS A 329 -15.79 -8.88 -5.86
N GLU A 330 -15.50 -8.58 -4.60
CA GLU A 330 -16.49 -8.58 -3.52
C GLU A 330 -16.35 -7.37 -2.63
N ARG A 331 -17.47 -6.91 -2.09
CA ARG A 331 -17.46 -5.83 -1.11
C ARG A 331 -16.83 -6.35 0.20
N LEU A 332 -15.62 -5.87 0.50
CA LEU A 332 -14.84 -6.33 1.65
C LEU A 332 -15.50 -6.07 3.01
N PHE A 333 -16.36 -5.04 3.10
CA PHE A 333 -17.07 -4.68 4.33
C PHE A 333 -18.51 -4.28 4.06
N SER A 334 -19.44 -4.75 4.89
CA SER A 334 -20.84 -4.30 4.85
C SER A 334 -20.97 -2.81 5.12
N LYS A 335 -22.15 -2.22 4.87
CA LYS A 335 -22.43 -0.81 5.22
C LYS A 335 -22.24 -0.52 6.72
N LEU A 336 -22.33 -1.53 7.57
CA LEU A 336 -22.11 -1.45 9.02
C LEU A 336 -20.66 -1.77 9.44
N GLY A 337 -19.75 -1.98 8.48
CA GLY A 337 -18.33 -2.26 8.74
C GLY A 337 -18.03 -3.70 9.14
N LYS A 338 -18.99 -4.63 9.02
CA LYS A 338 -18.72 -6.06 9.24
C LYS A 338 -17.88 -6.58 8.06
N PRO A 339 -16.74 -7.25 8.28
CA PRO A 339 -15.97 -7.85 7.19
C PRO A 339 -16.81 -8.88 6.43
N LEU A 340 -16.49 -9.06 5.15
CA LEU A 340 -16.98 -10.16 4.32
C LEU A 340 -16.75 -11.49 5.05
N SER A 341 -17.76 -12.36 5.05
CA SER A 341 -17.57 -13.73 5.52
C SER A 341 -16.72 -14.47 4.49
N LEU A 342 -15.57 -14.99 4.91
CA LEU A 342 -14.69 -15.69 3.98
C LEU A 342 -15.23 -17.06 3.58
N GLU A 343 -16.27 -17.57 4.24
CA GLU A 343 -16.94 -18.84 3.92
C GLU A 343 -17.46 -18.87 2.47
N GLY A 344 -17.98 -17.75 1.95
CA GLY A 344 -18.47 -17.68 0.56
C GLY A 344 -17.36 -17.75 -0.50
N VAL A 345 -16.12 -17.41 -0.13
CA VAL A 345 -14.95 -17.41 -1.02
C VAL A 345 -14.13 -18.69 -0.85
N LEU A 346 -13.95 -19.14 0.39
CA LEU A 346 -13.09 -20.27 0.73
C LEU A 346 -13.84 -21.60 0.88
N GLY A 347 -15.12 -21.57 1.22
CA GLY A 347 -15.84 -22.78 1.63
C GLY A 347 -15.11 -23.45 2.79
N ASN A 348 -14.68 -24.70 2.58
CA ASN A 348 -13.92 -25.47 3.57
C ASN A 348 -12.39 -25.38 3.40
N ARG A 349 -11.89 -24.64 2.39
CA ARG A 349 -10.45 -24.51 2.13
C ARG A 349 -9.76 -23.77 3.28
N LYS A 350 -8.54 -24.22 3.61
CA LYS A 350 -7.68 -23.56 4.59
C LYS A 350 -6.53 -22.85 3.88
N LEU A 351 -6.18 -21.69 4.41
CA LEU A 351 -5.09 -20.86 3.92
C LEU A 351 -3.78 -21.30 4.57
N ASP A 352 -2.73 -21.43 3.77
CA ASP A 352 -1.35 -21.46 4.23
C ASP A 352 -0.88 -20.05 4.58
N ILE A 353 -1.28 -19.04 3.79
CA ILE A 353 -1.02 -17.62 4.08
C ILE A 353 -2.28 -16.76 3.94
N ALA A 354 -2.53 -15.89 4.92
CA ALA A 354 -3.50 -14.81 4.85
C ALA A 354 -2.78 -13.45 4.93
N GLU A 355 -2.83 -12.66 3.86
CA GLU A 355 -2.12 -11.38 3.73
C GLU A 355 -3.11 -10.21 3.59
N ASP A 356 -2.91 -9.14 4.36
CA ASP A 356 -3.73 -7.91 4.28
C ASP A 356 -2.95 -6.63 4.64
N SER A 357 -1.64 -6.64 4.39
CA SER A 357 -0.69 -5.64 4.87
C SER A 357 -0.93 -4.21 4.37
N GLY A 358 -1.63 -4.07 3.24
CA GLY A 358 -1.99 -2.78 2.65
C GLY A 358 -3.36 -2.25 3.08
N LEU A 359 -4.16 -3.04 3.80
CA LEU A 359 -5.57 -2.70 4.03
C LEU A 359 -5.82 -2.10 5.42
N ARG A 360 -5.12 -2.60 6.46
CA ARG A 360 -5.48 -2.30 7.86
C ARG A 360 -5.43 -0.83 8.25
N GLU A 361 -4.61 -0.07 7.55
CA GLU A 361 -4.49 1.37 7.74
C GLU A 361 -5.77 2.13 7.37
N TYR A 362 -6.68 1.53 6.58
CA TYR A 362 -7.98 2.13 6.26
C TYR A 362 -9.10 1.71 7.23
N LEU A 363 -8.81 0.80 8.17
CA LEU A 363 -9.83 0.18 9.00
C LEU A 363 -9.90 0.82 10.40
N PRO A 364 -11.10 1.06 10.93
CA PRO A 364 -11.29 1.31 12.36
C PRO A 364 -10.88 0.08 13.19
N ASP A 365 -10.41 0.29 14.42
CA ASP A 365 -9.93 -0.80 15.31
C ASP A 365 -10.95 -1.91 15.55
N GLY A 366 -12.25 -1.58 15.59
CA GLY A 366 -13.32 -2.58 15.72
C GLY A 366 -13.34 -3.54 14.52
N VAL A 367 -13.25 -2.97 13.31
CA VAL A 367 -13.24 -3.71 12.04
C VAL A 367 -11.93 -4.47 11.88
N TYR A 368 -10.80 -3.87 12.23
CA TYR A 368 -9.49 -4.53 12.28
C TYR A 368 -9.58 -5.83 13.08
N LYS A 369 -10.04 -5.79 14.33
CA LYS A 369 -10.11 -6.99 15.17
C LYS A 369 -11.04 -8.07 14.59
N GLN A 370 -12.16 -7.64 13.99
CA GLN A 370 -13.09 -8.58 13.35
C GLN A 370 -12.44 -9.27 12.16
N LEU A 371 -11.76 -8.52 11.29
CA LEU A 371 -11.05 -9.08 10.15
C LEU A 371 -9.95 -10.05 10.60
N THR A 372 -9.16 -9.69 11.62
CA THR A 372 -8.14 -10.60 12.19
C THR A 372 -8.76 -11.91 12.64
N ARG A 373 -9.85 -11.87 13.40
CA ARG A 373 -10.55 -13.09 13.85
C ARG A 373 -11.13 -13.89 12.68
N GLU A 374 -11.58 -13.22 11.63
CA GLU A 374 -12.10 -13.89 10.45
C GLU A 374 -10.99 -14.61 9.69
N SER A 375 -9.84 -13.94 9.43
CA SER A 375 -8.68 -14.56 8.80
C SER A 375 -8.17 -15.77 9.58
N LEU A 376 -8.08 -15.68 10.91
CA LEU A 376 -7.61 -16.78 11.77
C LEU A 376 -8.51 -18.03 11.72
N LYS A 377 -9.81 -17.90 11.45
CA LYS A 377 -10.69 -19.08 11.31
C LYS A 377 -10.34 -19.94 10.10
N PHE A 378 -9.84 -19.31 9.04
CA PHE A 378 -9.54 -19.96 7.76
C PHE A 378 -8.05 -20.27 7.59
N LEU A 379 -7.21 -19.71 8.45
CA LEU A 379 -5.80 -20.10 8.51
C LEU A 379 -5.69 -21.54 9.05
N ARG A 380 -4.82 -22.34 8.42
CA ARG A 380 -4.50 -23.68 8.92
C ARG A 380 -3.65 -23.60 10.19
N THR A 381 -3.61 -24.68 10.96
CA THR A 381 -2.56 -24.85 11.98
C THR A 381 -1.19 -24.84 11.32
N GLY A 382 -0.27 -24.06 11.87
CA GLY A 382 1.05 -23.79 11.30
C GLY A 382 1.07 -22.75 10.18
N GLY A 383 -0.08 -22.15 9.83
CA GLY A 383 -0.16 -21.12 8.78
C GLY A 383 0.35 -19.76 9.23
N LEU A 384 0.50 -18.85 8.27
CA LEU A 384 1.02 -17.50 8.48
C LEU A 384 -0.01 -16.43 8.12
N MET A 385 -0.28 -15.52 9.05
CA MET A 385 -0.96 -14.27 8.75
C MET A 385 0.05 -13.12 8.66
N ILE A 386 -0.01 -12.34 7.59
CA ILE A 386 0.84 -11.16 7.38
C ILE A 386 -0.05 -9.93 7.30
N THR A 387 0.22 -8.96 8.16
CA THR A 387 -0.51 -7.70 8.18
C THR A 387 0.46 -6.53 8.37
N GLY A 388 -0.02 -5.30 8.29
CA GLY A 388 0.84 -4.13 8.35
C GLY A 388 0.09 -2.83 8.62
N ASN A 389 0.83 -1.81 9.00
CA ASN A 389 0.28 -0.47 9.17
C ASN A 389 1.38 0.57 8.94
N MET A 390 0.99 1.72 8.37
CA MET A 390 1.86 2.89 8.35
C MET A 390 2.10 3.41 9.79
N ASN A 391 3.36 3.72 10.12
CA ASN A 391 3.77 4.17 11.44
C ASN A 391 3.37 5.63 11.70
N VAL A 392 2.86 5.89 12.90
CA VAL A 392 2.55 7.27 13.35
C VAL A 392 3.81 8.10 13.55
N ASN A 393 4.92 7.45 13.92
CA ASN A 393 6.23 8.07 14.15
C ASN A 393 7.11 8.11 12.89
N ARG A 394 6.55 7.83 11.70
CA ARG A 394 7.33 7.80 10.46
C ARG A 394 7.93 9.18 10.10
N PRO A 395 9.02 9.19 9.32
CA PRO A 395 9.55 10.41 8.72
C PRO A 395 8.55 11.11 7.79
N GLN A 396 8.72 12.43 7.60
CA GLN A 396 7.99 13.20 6.58
C GLN A 396 6.45 13.13 6.71
N LYS A 397 5.95 13.12 7.96
CA LYS A 397 4.54 12.78 8.27
C LYS A 397 3.45 13.63 7.59
N GLU A 398 3.75 14.87 7.19
CA GLU A 398 2.76 15.79 6.63
C GLU A 398 2.48 15.52 5.14
N PHE A 399 3.43 14.90 4.43
CA PHE A 399 3.42 14.80 2.96
C PHE A 399 2.21 14.06 2.41
N LEU A 400 1.90 12.88 2.95
CA LEU A 400 0.85 11.98 2.45
C LEU A 400 -0.50 12.69 2.26
N HIS A 401 -1.00 13.36 3.30
CA HIS A 401 -2.30 14.07 3.28
C HIS A 401 -2.17 15.56 2.99
N GLY A 402 -0.95 16.10 3.06
CA GLY A 402 -0.61 17.48 2.69
C GLY A 402 -0.40 17.61 1.20
N LEU A 403 0.85 17.81 0.79
CA LEU A 403 1.26 18.10 -0.57
C LEU A 403 0.93 16.99 -1.56
N MET A 404 1.07 15.73 -1.18
CA MET A 404 0.72 14.61 -2.06
C MET A 404 -0.80 14.55 -2.31
N GLY A 405 -1.60 14.85 -1.29
CA GLY A 405 -3.05 14.89 -1.41
C GLY A 405 -3.71 13.50 -1.51
N TRP A 406 -3.17 12.50 -0.82
CA TRP A 406 -3.77 11.17 -0.74
C TRP A 406 -5.19 11.27 -0.17
N VAL A 407 -6.18 10.87 -0.97
CA VAL A 407 -7.60 11.03 -0.66
C VAL A 407 -8.09 10.01 0.37
N PRO A 408 -7.77 8.71 0.27
CA PRO A 408 -8.16 7.75 1.30
C PRO A 408 -7.51 8.10 2.65
N LYS A 409 -8.31 8.26 3.70
CA LYS A 409 -7.76 8.58 5.03
C LYS A 409 -7.02 7.38 5.61
N VAL A 410 -5.71 7.54 5.82
CA VAL A 410 -4.86 6.52 6.43
C VAL A 410 -4.86 6.73 7.94
N ARG A 411 -5.16 5.66 8.67
CA ARG A 411 -5.04 5.59 10.12
C ARG A 411 -3.68 5.03 10.48
N MET A 412 -2.74 5.94 10.69
CA MET A 412 -1.42 5.61 11.20
C MET A 412 -1.52 5.11 12.64
N ARG A 413 -0.66 4.15 12.99
CA ARG A 413 -0.61 3.53 14.32
C ARG A 413 0.83 3.43 14.77
N SER A 414 1.03 3.47 16.07
CA SER A 414 2.29 3.07 16.70
C SER A 414 2.48 1.55 16.59
N ILE A 415 3.72 1.07 16.69
CA ILE A 415 4.05 -0.36 16.72
C ILE A 415 3.32 -1.02 17.90
N LYS A 416 3.32 -0.36 19.06
CA LYS A 416 2.66 -0.81 20.29
C LYS A 416 1.15 -0.95 20.13
N GLU A 417 0.50 -0.04 19.41
CA GLU A 417 -0.92 -0.17 19.08
C GLU A 417 -1.21 -1.36 18.18
N GLY A 418 -0.33 -1.64 17.21
CA GLY A 418 -0.41 -2.85 16.36
C GLY A 418 -0.43 -4.14 17.18
N PHE A 419 0.57 -4.33 18.06
CA PHE A 419 0.60 -5.46 19.00
C PHE A 419 -0.68 -5.55 19.84
N LYS A 420 -1.12 -4.43 20.44
CA LYS A 420 -2.34 -4.40 21.27
C LYS A 420 -3.59 -4.82 20.49
N LEU A 421 -3.73 -4.44 19.22
CA LEU A 421 -4.89 -4.80 18.42
C LEU A 421 -4.89 -6.29 18.06
N LEU A 422 -3.73 -6.84 17.71
CA LEU A 422 -3.56 -8.26 17.44
C LEU A 422 -3.84 -9.10 18.69
N GLN A 423 -3.29 -8.71 19.84
CA GLN A 423 -3.53 -9.39 21.12
C GLN A 423 -5.00 -9.35 21.54
N LYS A 424 -5.67 -8.20 21.39
CA LYS A 424 -7.12 -8.08 21.63
C LYS A 424 -7.97 -8.91 20.66
N SER A 425 -7.38 -9.39 19.57
CA SER A 425 -8.02 -10.31 18.63
C SER A 425 -7.90 -11.77 19.04
N GLY A 426 -7.09 -12.08 20.08
CA GLY A 426 -6.86 -13.42 20.59
C GLY A 426 -5.49 -14.00 20.22
N ILE A 427 -4.60 -13.21 19.62
CA ILE A 427 -3.26 -13.67 19.20
C ILE A 427 -2.30 -13.56 20.40
N PRO A 428 -1.61 -14.63 20.79
CA PRO A 428 -0.57 -14.58 21.81
C PRO A 428 0.58 -13.66 21.41
N ARG A 429 1.24 -13.02 22.38
CA ARG A 429 2.33 -12.06 22.08
C ARG A 429 3.48 -12.74 21.34
N GLU A 430 3.83 -13.94 21.81
CA GLU A 430 4.92 -14.78 21.34
C GLU A 430 4.73 -15.29 19.90
N SER A 431 3.51 -15.25 19.38
CA SER A 431 3.18 -15.57 17.99
C SER A 431 3.39 -14.40 17.03
N ILE A 432 3.62 -13.19 17.54
CA ILE A 432 3.72 -11.97 16.74
C ILE A 432 5.18 -11.55 16.61
N GLU A 433 5.66 -11.44 15.37
CA GLU A 433 6.91 -10.76 15.05
C GLU A 433 6.61 -9.48 14.26
N ALA A 434 7.17 -8.35 14.70
CA ALA A 434 7.07 -7.08 14.01
C ALA A 434 8.38 -6.73 13.30
N THR A 435 8.30 -6.38 12.02
CA THR A 435 9.39 -5.82 11.22
C THR A 435 9.08 -4.38 10.89
N VAL A 436 9.84 -3.44 11.45
CA VAL A 436 9.79 -2.02 11.09
C VAL A 436 10.64 -1.85 9.83
N THR A 437 10.09 -1.31 8.75
CA THR A 437 10.86 -1.13 7.51
C THR A 437 12.04 -0.18 7.72
N ALA A 438 13.09 -0.28 6.92
CA ALA A 438 14.31 0.52 7.11
C ALA A 438 14.08 2.03 6.98
N SER A 439 13.05 2.45 6.24
CA SER A 439 12.60 3.86 6.18
C SER A 439 11.84 4.32 7.43
N GLY A 440 11.42 3.40 8.30
CA GLY A 440 10.57 3.67 9.47
C GLY A 440 9.09 3.90 9.13
N VAL A 441 8.73 3.86 7.84
CA VAL A 441 7.38 4.23 7.37
C VAL A 441 6.33 3.18 7.68
N TYR A 442 6.65 1.90 7.56
CA TYR A 442 5.71 0.81 7.82
C TYR A 442 6.21 -0.11 8.92
N THR A 443 5.26 -0.74 9.60
CA THR A 443 5.51 -1.93 10.40
C THR A 443 4.69 -3.08 9.82
N VAL A 444 5.36 -4.18 9.51
CA VAL A 444 4.76 -5.45 9.07
C VAL A 444 4.74 -6.41 10.25
N PHE A 445 3.60 -7.05 10.49
CA PHE A 445 3.44 -8.06 11.52
C PHE A 445 3.25 -9.43 10.87
N ALA A 446 4.10 -10.38 11.23
CA ALA A 446 3.98 -11.80 10.90
C ALA A 446 3.42 -12.54 12.12
N ILE A 447 2.38 -13.34 11.90
CA ILE A 447 1.68 -14.09 12.95
C ILE A 447 1.68 -15.57 12.56
N GLU A 448 2.44 -16.39 13.27
CA GLU A 448 2.43 -17.85 13.12
C GLU A 448 1.39 -18.46 14.09
N THR A 449 0.53 -19.36 13.60
CA THR A 449 -0.57 -19.97 14.38
C THR A 449 -0.40 -21.44 14.68
#